data_AF-A0A1R3W3B8-F1
#
_entry.id   AF-A0A1R3W3B8-F1
#
_cell.length_a   1.000
_cell.length_b   1.000
_cell.length_c   1.000
_cell.angle_alpha   90.00
_cell.angle_beta   90.00
_cell.angle_gamma   90.00
#
_symmetry.space_group_name_H-M   'P 1'
#
loop_
_entity.id
_entity.type
_entity.pdbx_description
1 polymer ?
#
loop_
_entity_poly.entity_id
_entity_poly.type
_entity_poly.pdbx_seq_one_letter_code
_entity_poly.pdbx_strand_id
1 'polypeptide(L)'
;MFVGKRSGAPGEGENVLGVNPYGHVKSLHAGQGRGATIYDEDVDVCWLLAYSDTHAVGERRDAYKHFEWLDSRDEFLPSEADYAALETVTAASLMDALRTRGSEMVEAARSQPGRELTDSFVMDDGQDASITISIEIVIESTGSAEQGWIAFVLPHDAPLDRGQLLDLIADLLPQHVDVDTVQVAADVNGRPVTYSEIAYTWEHYAGA
;
A
#
# COMPACT_ATOMS: atom_id res chain seq x y z
N MET A 1 -0.11 -20.28 6.98
CA MET A 1 0.95 -19.51 6.28
C MET A 1 0.92 -18.10 6.87
N PHE A 2 2.08 -17.54 7.23
CA PHE A 2 2.37 -16.27 7.97
C PHE A 2 1.20 -15.27 8.20
N VAL A 3 0.43 -14.95 7.15
CA VAL A 3 -0.75 -14.07 7.17
C VAL A 3 -1.78 -14.43 8.25
N GLY A 4 -2.04 -15.72 8.51
CA GLY A 4 -3.08 -16.15 9.46
C GLY A 4 -2.76 -15.95 10.94
N LYS A 5 -1.53 -15.55 11.30
CA LYS A 5 -1.15 -15.23 12.69
C LYS A 5 -1.01 -13.74 12.95
N ARG A 6 -1.18 -12.89 11.93
CA ARG A 6 -1.09 -11.42 12.06
C ARG A 6 -2.16 -10.84 13.00
N SER A 7 -3.27 -11.54 13.21
CA SER A 7 -4.38 -11.13 14.08
C SER A 7 -4.28 -11.64 15.53
N GLY A 8 -3.19 -12.31 15.90
CA GLY A 8 -2.99 -12.78 17.28
C GLY A 8 -2.56 -11.63 18.18
N ALA A 9 -3.06 -11.58 19.42
CA ALA A 9 -2.65 -10.56 20.37
C ALA A 9 -1.12 -10.67 20.64
N PRO A 10 -0.34 -9.59 20.47
CA PRO A 10 1.12 -9.64 20.57
C PRO A 10 1.61 -10.07 21.96
N GLY A 11 0.81 -9.85 23.01
CA GLY A 11 1.10 -10.29 24.38
C GLY A 11 1.05 -11.81 24.60
N GLU A 12 0.39 -12.59 23.75
CA GLU A 12 0.16 -14.03 23.95
C GLU A 12 1.22 -14.92 23.29
N GLY A 13 2.23 -14.34 22.63
CA GLY A 13 3.32 -15.06 21.99
C GLY A 13 4.28 -15.74 22.99
N GLU A 14 4.87 -16.86 22.59
CA GLU A 14 5.95 -17.52 23.33
C GLU A 14 7.19 -16.63 23.36
N ASN A 15 7.86 -16.48 24.49
CA ASN A 15 9.06 -15.64 24.58
C ASN A 15 10.25 -16.29 23.88
N VAL A 16 11.06 -15.50 23.18
CA VAL A 16 12.35 -15.97 22.68
C VAL A 16 13.33 -16.12 23.85
N LEU A 17 13.89 -17.31 24.01
CA LEU A 17 14.94 -17.60 24.99
C LEU A 17 16.28 -17.01 24.53
N GLY A 18 17.10 -16.54 25.48
CA GLY A 18 18.47 -16.10 25.22
C GLY A 18 18.65 -14.63 24.83
N VAL A 19 17.57 -13.89 24.62
CA VAL A 19 17.59 -12.45 24.27
C VAL A 19 17.30 -11.59 25.50
N ASN A 20 18.02 -10.48 25.67
CA ASN A 20 17.82 -9.54 26.78
C ASN A 20 17.11 -8.25 26.36
N PRO A 21 16.17 -7.71 27.17
CA PRO A 21 15.61 -8.30 28.39
C PRO A 21 14.67 -9.48 28.09
N TYR A 22 14.74 -10.57 28.86
CA TYR A 22 13.86 -11.71 28.62
C TYR A 22 12.36 -11.31 28.63
N GLY A 23 11.62 -11.75 27.60
CA GLY A 23 10.17 -11.56 27.51
C GLY A 23 9.68 -10.43 26.60
N HIS A 24 10.57 -9.58 26.10
CA HIS A 24 10.22 -8.49 25.19
C HIS A 24 10.10 -8.92 23.72
N VAL A 25 10.71 -10.04 23.34
CA VAL A 25 10.64 -10.61 21.98
C VAL A 25 9.84 -11.90 21.99
N LYS A 26 8.93 -12.01 21.02
CA LYS A 26 8.02 -13.14 20.83
C LYS A 26 8.47 -14.03 19.68
N SER A 27 8.29 -15.33 19.81
CA SER A 27 8.60 -16.29 18.77
C SER A 27 7.40 -16.48 17.85
N LEU A 28 7.67 -16.42 16.55
CA LEU A 28 6.71 -16.70 15.51
C LEU A 28 7.02 -18.06 14.87
N HIS A 29 6.05 -18.96 14.87
CA HIS A 29 6.22 -20.30 14.31
C HIS A 29 5.60 -20.41 12.92
N ALA A 30 6.40 -20.79 11.92
CA ALA A 30 5.97 -21.02 10.54
C ALA A 30 6.52 -22.37 10.03
N GLY A 31 5.79 -23.46 10.30
CA GLY A 31 6.28 -24.82 10.02
C GLY A 31 7.51 -25.15 10.87
N GLN A 32 8.62 -25.50 10.22
CA GLN A 32 9.92 -25.70 10.87
C GLN A 32 10.67 -24.38 11.13
N GLY A 33 10.25 -23.30 10.48
CA GLY A 33 10.86 -21.99 10.65
C GLY A 33 10.49 -21.34 11.98
N ARG A 34 11.39 -20.51 12.48
CA ARG A 34 11.22 -19.68 13.67
C ARG A 34 11.56 -18.25 13.33
N GLY A 35 10.65 -17.34 13.64
CA GLY A 35 10.87 -15.90 13.61
C GLY A 35 10.94 -15.32 15.02
N ALA A 36 11.57 -14.18 15.16
CA ALA A 36 11.55 -13.34 16.34
C ALA A 36 10.83 -12.04 16.00
N THR A 37 9.88 -11.62 16.84
CA THR A 37 9.07 -10.42 16.61
C THR A 37 8.94 -9.58 17.86
N ILE A 38 8.87 -8.26 17.69
CA ILE A 38 8.43 -7.32 18.72
C ILE A 38 7.27 -6.51 18.17
N TYR A 39 6.35 -6.10 19.05
CA TYR A 39 5.31 -5.14 18.72
C TYR A 39 5.64 -3.83 19.42
N ASP A 40 5.75 -2.78 18.62
CA ASP A 40 5.97 -1.42 19.09
C ASP A 40 4.61 -0.71 19.12
N GLU A 41 4.11 -0.45 20.33
CA GLU A 41 2.80 0.17 20.55
C GLU A 41 2.78 1.65 20.18
N ASP A 42 3.93 2.34 20.24
CA ASP A 42 3.99 3.78 20.00
C ASP A 42 3.81 4.11 18.51
N VAL A 43 4.29 3.23 17.62
CA VAL A 43 4.16 3.36 16.16
C VAL A 43 3.22 2.33 15.53
N ASP A 44 2.55 1.49 16.34
CA ASP A 44 1.65 0.41 15.92
C ASP A 44 2.26 -0.54 14.85
N VAL A 45 3.52 -0.95 15.05
CA VAL A 45 4.25 -1.81 14.10
C VAL A 45 4.68 -3.12 14.75
N CYS A 46 4.41 -4.23 14.06
CA CYS A 46 4.99 -5.53 14.39
C CYS A 46 6.24 -5.80 13.54
N TRP A 47 7.40 -5.70 14.18
CA TRP A 47 8.69 -5.95 13.56
C TRP A 47 8.99 -7.45 13.48
N LEU A 48 9.48 -7.91 12.33
CA LEU A 48 10.15 -9.21 12.20
C LEU A 48 11.66 -8.99 12.34
N LEU A 49 12.19 -9.28 13.53
CA LEU A 49 13.58 -9.01 13.89
C LEU A 49 14.57 -9.97 13.23
N ALA A 50 14.20 -11.25 13.18
CA ALA A 50 15.02 -12.28 12.55
C ALA A 50 14.17 -13.49 12.17
N TYR A 51 14.65 -14.27 11.21
CA TYR A 51 14.02 -15.52 10.78
C TYR A 51 15.08 -16.57 10.46
N SER A 52 14.81 -17.80 10.87
CA SER A 52 15.55 -19.00 10.46
C SER A 52 14.57 -20.03 9.92
N ASP A 53 14.93 -20.65 8.79
CA ASP A 53 14.15 -21.70 8.13
C ASP A 53 14.21 -23.05 8.87
N THR A 54 15.25 -23.24 9.69
CA THR A 54 15.44 -24.45 10.51
C THR A 54 15.41 -24.17 12.00
N HIS A 55 14.73 -25.05 12.74
CA HIS A 55 14.91 -25.25 14.18
C HIS A 55 15.32 -26.69 14.44
N ALA A 56 16.61 -26.90 14.68
CA ALA A 56 17.15 -28.17 15.14
C ALA A 56 17.79 -27.94 16.51
N VAL A 57 17.05 -28.31 17.56
CA VAL A 57 17.48 -28.16 18.96
C VAL A 57 18.86 -28.80 19.16
N GLY A 58 19.84 -28.00 19.57
CA GLY A 58 21.21 -28.46 19.86
C GLY A 58 22.20 -28.36 18.69
N GLU A 59 21.76 -28.04 17.47
CA GLU A 59 22.65 -27.86 16.32
C GLU A 59 23.17 -26.43 16.19
N ARG A 60 24.15 -26.21 15.30
CA ARG A 60 24.68 -24.86 14.98
C ARG A 60 23.65 -24.00 14.22
N ARG A 61 22.65 -24.63 13.59
CA ARG A 61 21.56 -23.99 12.83
C ARG A 61 20.29 -23.76 13.68
N ASP A 62 20.46 -23.70 14.99
CA ASP A 62 19.35 -23.38 15.88
C ASP A 62 19.00 -21.89 15.75
N ALA A 63 17.74 -21.60 15.44
CA ALA A 63 17.22 -20.24 15.33
C ALA A 63 17.55 -19.39 16.56
N TYR A 64 17.47 -19.97 17.77
CA TYR A 64 17.77 -19.26 19.01
C TYR A 64 19.23 -18.82 19.10
N LYS A 65 20.18 -19.65 18.63
CA LYS A 65 21.60 -19.26 18.58
C LYS A 65 21.86 -18.14 17.59
N HIS A 66 21.11 -18.10 16.48
CA HIS A 66 21.17 -17.00 15.53
C HIS A 66 20.66 -15.70 16.17
N PHE A 67 19.55 -15.76 16.91
CA PHE A 67 18.99 -14.62 17.63
C PHE A 67 19.93 -14.12 18.73
N GLU A 68 20.46 -15.02 19.56
CA GLU A 68 21.48 -14.69 20.58
C GLU A 68 22.72 -14.03 19.97
N TRP A 69 23.14 -14.48 18.78
CA TRP A 69 24.29 -13.90 18.08
C TRP A 69 24.02 -12.47 17.60
N LEU A 70 22.82 -12.18 17.09
CA LEU A 70 22.41 -10.82 16.73
C LEU A 70 22.27 -9.93 17.97
N ASP A 71 21.69 -10.45 19.05
CA ASP A 71 21.52 -9.74 20.33
C ASP A 71 22.89 -9.34 20.91
N SER A 72 23.86 -10.26 20.88
CA SER A 72 25.23 -10.01 21.35
C SER A 72 26.00 -8.92 20.59
N ARG A 73 25.48 -8.47 19.45
CA ARG A 73 26.07 -7.46 18.56
C ARG A 73 25.29 -6.16 18.53
N ASP A 74 24.22 -6.03 19.32
CA ASP A 74 23.27 -4.93 19.26
C ASP A 74 22.64 -4.75 17.86
N GLU A 75 22.50 -5.86 17.11
CA GLU A 75 21.94 -5.89 15.74
C GLU A 75 20.54 -6.54 15.69
N PHE A 76 19.94 -6.83 16.85
CA PHE A 76 18.70 -7.59 16.94
C PHE A 76 17.43 -6.73 16.98
N LEU A 77 17.53 -5.50 17.51
CA LEU A 77 16.41 -4.57 17.62
C LEU A 77 16.37 -3.60 16.43
N PRO A 78 15.19 -3.04 16.10
CA PRO A 78 15.09 -2.02 15.06
C PRO A 78 15.98 -0.82 15.41
N SER A 79 16.69 -0.31 14.41
CA SER A 79 17.54 0.86 14.49
C SER A 79 16.79 2.15 14.15
N GLU A 80 17.37 3.31 14.45
CA GLU A 80 16.81 4.61 14.03
C GLU A 80 16.56 4.67 12.51
N ALA A 81 17.41 4.00 11.71
CA ALA A 81 17.23 3.93 10.26
C ALA A 81 16.01 3.09 9.85
N ASP A 82 15.67 2.06 10.62
CA ASP A 82 14.46 1.24 10.40
C ASP A 82 13.20 2.07 10.70
N TYR A 83 13.21 2.85 11.78
CA TYR A 83 12.11 3.78 12.09
C TYR A 83 11.98 4.88 11.04
N ALA A 84 13.09 5.46 10.58
CA ALA A 84 13.06 6.43 9.48
C ALA A 84 12.51 5.83 8.18
N ALA A 85 12.68 4.52 7.95
CA ALA A 85 12.08 3.83 6.81
C ALA A 85 10.56 3.62 6.96
N LEU A 86 10.02 3.62 8.19
CA LEU A 86 8.56 3.66 8.40
C LEU A 86 7.97 5.00 8.00
N GLU A 87 8.72 6.09 8.19
CA GLU A 87 8.31 7.45 7.84
C GLU A 87 8.33 7.69 6.33
N THR A 88 9.09 6.90 5.56
CA THR A 88 9.05 7.00 4.09
C THR A 88 7.72 6.48 3.55
N VAL A 89 7.01 7.30 2.77
CA VAL A 89 5.85 6.86 1.98
C VAL A 89 6.21 5.60 1.21
N THR A 90 5.58 4.49 1.58
CA THR A 90 5.71 3.24 0.83
C THR A 90 4.75 3.28 -0.36
N ALA A 91 5.05 2.50 -1.40
CA ALA A 91 4.11 2.27 -2.49
C ALA A 91 2.72 1.83 -1.99
N ALA A 92 2.68 1.04 -0.91
CA ALA A 92 1.44 0.51 -0.34
C ALA A 92 0.60 1.62 0.32
N SER A 93 1.20 2.44 1.18
CA SER A 93 0.48 3.54 1.84
C SER A 93 -0.01 4.58 0.83
N LEU A 94 0.79 4.86 -0.20
CA LEU A 94 0.38 5.74 -1.30
C LEU A 94 -0.79 5.17 -2.10
N MET A 95 -0.75 3.88 -2.45
CA MET A 95 -1.85 3.19 -3.13
C MET A 95 -3.15 3.21 -2.32
N ASP A 96 -3.07 2.97 -1.00
CA ASP A 96 -4.26 2.95 -0.15
C ASP A 96 -4.88 4.35 0.00
N ALA A 97 -4.05 5.40 0.09
CA ALA A 97 -4.51 6.79 0.09
C ALA A 97 -5.19 7.15 -1.24
N LEU A 98 -4.55 6.82 -2.37
CA LEU A 98 -5.09 7.03 -3.72
C LEU A 98 -6.40 6.28 -3.95
N ARG A 99 -6.51 5.02 -3.49
CA ARG A 99 -7.76 4.24 -3.60
C ARG A 99 -8.90 4.88 -2.82
N THR A 100 -8.63 5.23 -1.57
CA THR A 100 -9.64 5.83 -0.68
C THR A 100 -10.14 7.12 -1.31
N ARG A 101 -9.21 8.02 -1.69
CA ARG A 101 -9.57 9.33 -2.22
C ARG A 101 -10.17 9.27 -3.62
N GLY A 102 -9.60 8.43 -4.49
CA GLY A 102 -10.09 8.21 -5.84
C GLY A 102 -11.52 7.65 -5.84
N SER A 103 -11.84 6.71 -4.95
CA SER A 103 -13.20 6.12 -4.89
C SER A 103 -14.24 7.17 -4.49
N GLU A 104 -13.93 8.00 -3.49
CA GLU A 104 -14.78 9.13 -3.09
C GLU A 104 -15.00 10.10 -4.26
N MET A 105 -13.96 10.38 -5.04
CA MET A 105 -14.02 11.27 -6.18
C MET A 105 -14.80 10.68 -7.36
N VAL A 106 -14.69 9.38 -7.63
CA VAL A 106 -15.48 8.69 -8.66
C VAL A 106 -16.97 8.80 -8.32
N GLU A 107 -17.34 8.47 -7.09
CA GLU A 107 -18.73 8.62 -6.61
C GLU A 107 -19.22 10.08 -6.73
N ALA A 108 -18.39 11.04 -6.32
CA ALA A 108 -18.71 12.46 -6.45
C ALA A 108 -18.88 12.89 -7.92
N ALA A 109 -18.02 12.42 -8.84
CA ALA A 109 -18.07 12.74 -10.26
C ALA A 109 -19.32 12.15 -10.93
N ARG A 110 -19.70 10.91 -10.58
CA ARG A 110 -20.98 10.31 -11.03
C ARG A 110 -22.19 11.10 -10.58
N SER A 111 -22.14 11.72 -9.39
CA SER A 111 -23.23 12.57 -8.88
C SER A 111 -23.35 13.92 -9.60
N GLN A 112 -22.31 14.33 -10.34
CA GLN A 112 -22.24 15.58 -11.10
C GLN A 112 -21.70 15.35 -12.52
N PRO A 113 -22.42 14.61 -13.39
CA PRO A 113 -21.89 14.25 -14.69
C PRO A 113 -21.53 15.46 -15.57
N GLY A 114 -20.42 15.36 -16.31
CA GLY A 114 -19.88 16.41 -17.18
C GLY A 114 -19.15 17.52 -16.44
N ARG A 115 -18.75 17.28 -15.19
CA ARG A 115 -17.93 18.19 -14.41
C ARG A 115 -16.63 17.51 -13.98
N GLU A 116 -15.50 18.11 -14.32
CA GLU A 116 -14.21 17.73 -13.78
C GLU A 116 -14.14 18.11 -12.29
N LEU A 117 -13.95 17.11 -11.44
CA LEU A 117 -13.63 17.27 -10.03
C LEU A 117 -12.14 17.09 -9.86
N THR A 118 -11.49 18.03 -9.19
CA THR A 118 -10.06 17.96 -8.87
C THR A 118 -9.88 18.08 -7.37
N ASP A 119 -9.01 17.23 -6.83
CA ASP A 119 -8.62 17.27 -5.44
C ASP A 119 -7.11 17.12 -5.31
N SER A 120 -6.54 17.68 -4.25
CA SER A 120 -5.13 17.55 -3.96
C SER A 120 -4.90 17.29 -2.49
N PHE A 121 -4.04 16.32 -2.20
CA PHE A 121 -3.67 15.96 -0.84
C PHE A 121 -2.17 15.71 -0.74
N VAL A 122 -1.66 15.86 0.47
CA VAL A 122 -0.26 15.62 0.81
C VAL A 122 -0.23 14.38 1.68
N MET A 123 0.71 13.47 1.43
CA MET A 123 0.98 12.39 2.37
C MET A 123 1.83 12.94 3.50
N ASP A 124 1.41 12.69 4.74
CA ASP A 124 1.94 13.34 5.94
C ASP A 124 3.36 12.81 6.26
N ASP A 125 4.39 13.37 5.61
CA ASP A 125 5.80 13.05 5.89
C ASP A 125 6.79 14.23 5.76
N GLY A 126 6.30 15.46 5.60
CA GLY A 126 7.18 16.63 5.47
C GLY A 126 7.84 16.80 4.10
N GLN A 127 7.49 15.98 3.10
CA GLN A 127 7.69 16.35 1.71
C GLN A 127 6.52 17.23 1.24
N ASP A 128 6.83 18.40 0.67
CA ASP A 128 5.87 19.32 0.01
C ASP A 128 5.26 18.71 -1.28
N ALA A 129 5.27 17.38 -1.41
CA ALA A 129 4.91 16.66 -2.60
C ALA A 129 3.39 16.40 -2.61
N SER A 130 2.66 17.31 -3.25
CA SER A 130 1.22 17.19 -3.44
C SER A 130 0.87 16.17 -4.51
N ILE A 131 -0.07 15.29 -4.21
CA ILE A 131 -0.73 14.42 -5.19
C ILE A 131 -2.00 15.11 -5.63
N THR A 132 -2.23 15.17 -6.93
CA THR A 132 -3.49 15.69 -7.50
C THR A 132 -4.22 14.57 -8.24
N ILE A 133 -5.52 14.43 -7.99
CA ILE A 133 -6.41 13.55 -8.74
C ILE A 133 -7.44 14.44 -9.43
N SER A 134 -7.70 14.19 -10.72
CA SER A 134 -8.78 14.79 -11.48
C SER A 134 -9.66 13.71 -12.08
N ILE A 135 -10.97 13.80 -11.88
CA ILE A 135 -11.96 12.83 -12.39
C ILE A 135 -13.10 13.57 -13.08
N GLU A 136 -13.47 13.11 -14.26
CA GLU A 136 -14.69 13.52 -14.95
C GLU A 136 -15.44 12.28 -15.40
N ILE A 137 -16.76 12.29 -15.25
CA ILE A 137 -17.63 11.24 -15.78
C ILE A 137 -18.78 11.91 -16.51
N VAL A 138 -19.01 11.54 -17.75
CA VAL A 138 -20.13 11.97 -18.58
C VAL A 138 -21.07 10.78 -18.74
N ILE A 139 -22.34 10.97 -18.39
CA ILE A 139 -23.38 9.95 -18.51
C ILE A 139 -24.49 10.53 -19.38
N GLU A 140 -24.89 9.80 -20.42
CA GLU A 140 -26.05 10.16 -21.23
C GLU A 140 -27.31 10.17 -20.36
N SER A 141 -28.29 11.03 -20.67
CA SER A 141 -29.50 11.19 -19.85
C SER A 141 -30.30 9.89 -19.58
N THR A 142 -30.20 8.92 -20.49
CA THR A 142 -30.82 7.59 -20.41
C THR A 142 -29.96 6.56 -19.66
N GLY A 143 -28.71 6.89 -19.33
CA GLY A 143 -27.73 5.98 -18.74
C GLY A 143 -27.22 4.91 -19.72
N SER A 144 -27.54 5.03 -21.02
CA SER A 144 -27.11 4.07 -22.06
C SER A 144 -25.65 4.19 -22.44
N ALA A 145 -25.03 5.34 -22.19
CA ALA A 145 -23.62 5.57 -22.44
C ALA A 145 -22.99 6.30 -21.26
N GLU A 146 -21.78 5.87 -20.90
CA GLU A 146 -20.93 6.49 -19.91
C GLU A 146 -19.51 6.61 -20.51
N GLN A 147 -18.90 7.77 -20.34
CA GLN A 147 -17.49 7.99 -20.63
C GLN A 147 -16.85 8.64 -19.40
N GLY A 148 -15.64 8.23 -19.06
CA GLY A 148 -14.94 8.86 -17.95
C GLY A 148 -13.46 9.03 -18.18
N TRP A 149 -12.89 9.90 -17.36
CA TRP A 149 -11.48 10.23 -17.31
C TRP A 149 -11.03 10.24 -15.87
N ILE A 150 -9.84 9.70 -15.64
CA ILE A 150 -9.12 9.82 -14.38
C ILE A 150 -7.68 10.20 -14.68
N ALA A 151 -7.18 11.20 -13.97
CA ALA A 151 -5.82 11.69 -14.12
C ALA A 151 -5.15 11.89 -12.77
N PHE A 152 -3.86 11.60 -12.74
CA PHE A 152 -3.00 11.73 -11.58
C PHE A 152 -1.81 12.63 -11.91
N VAL A 153 -1.51 13.56 -11.01
CA VAL A 153 -0.20 14.20 -10.93
C VAL A 153 0.48 13.66 -9.68
N LEU A 154 1.59 12.95 -9.90
CA LEU A 154 2.36 12.31 -8.84
C LEU A 154 3.72 13.01 -8.69
N PRO A 155 4.30 12.99 -7.48
CA PRO A 155 5.69 13.36 -7.27
C PRO A 155 6.63 12.57 -8.19
N HIS A 156 7.72 13.18 -8.64
CA HIS A 156 8.68 12.54 -9.57
C HIS A 156 9.34 11.29 -8.96
N ASP A 157 9.49 11.26 -7.64
CA ASP A 157 10.05 10.18 -6.85
C ASP A 157 8.98 9.30 -6.18
N ALA A 158 7.72 9.43 -6.60
CA ALA A 158 6.64 8.57 -6.10
C ALA A 158 7.04 7.09 -6.30
N PRO A 159 6.93 6.25 -5.25
CA PRO A 159 7.36 4.86 -5.29
C PRO A 159 6.33 3.96 -6.01
N LEU A 160 5.76 4.41 -7.14
CA LEU A 160 4.79 3.66 -7.93
C LEU A 160 5.39 3.27 -9.28
N ASP A 161 5.27 2.00 -9.61
CA ASP A 161 5.48 1.53 -10.97
C ASP A 161 4.20 1.59 -11.82
N ARG A 162 4.36 1.36 -13.12
CA ARG A 162 3.24 1.40 -14.07
C ARG A 162 2.19 0.31 -13.81
N GLY A 163 2.58 -0.86 -13.31
CA GLY A 163 1.66 -1.94 -12.98
C GLY A 163 0.78 -1.56 -11.80
N GLN A 164 1.37 -1.01 -10.75
CA GLN A 164 0.64 -0.52 -9.57
C GLN A 164 -0.35 0.58 -9.94
N LEU A 165 0.00 1.48 -10.86
CA LEU A 165 -0.94 2.48 -11.38
C LEU A 165 -2.12 1.84 -12.13
N LEU A 166 -1.88 0.81 -12.94
CA LEU A 166 -2.97 0.10 -13.61
C LEU A 166 -3.88 -0.64 -12.63
N ASP A 167 -3.32 -1.23 -11.57
CA ASP A 167 -4.10 -1.85 -10.49
C ASP A 167 -4.96 -0.81 -9.77
N LEU A 168 -4.43 0.39 -9.50
CA LEU A 168 -5.19 1.49 -8.94
C LEU A 168 -6.34 1.90 -9.86
N ILE A 169 -6.09 2.06 -11.15
CA ILE A 169 -7.14 2.38 -12.12
C ILE A 169 -8.22 1.32 -12.09
N ALA A 170 -7.85 0.04 -12.19
CA ALA A 170 -8.78 -1.07 -12.19
C ALA A 170 -9.67 -1.09 -10.93
N ASP A 171 -9.11 -0.75 -9.76
CA ASP A 171 -9.86 -0.66 -8.50
C ASP A 171 -10.82 0.54 -8.45
N LEU A 172 -10.48 1.64 -9.13
CA LEU A 172 -11.29 2.86 -9.16
C LEU A 172 -12.37 2.85 -10.25
N LEU A 173 -12.27 1.96 -11.24
CA LEU A 173 -13.27 1.86 -12.29
C LEU A 173 -14.62 1.42 -11.72
N PRO A 174 -15.73 2.01 -12.21
CA PRO A 174 -17.05 1.50 -11.91
C PRO A 174 -17.18 0.02 -12.29
N GLN A 175 -17.86 -0.78 -11.47
CA GLN A 175 -17.92 -2.25 -11.62
C GLN A 175 -18.48 -2.75 -12.97
N HIS A 176 -19.24 -1.92 -13.68
CA HIS A 176 -19.78 -2.24 -15.01
C HIS A 176 -18.83 -1.91 -16.17
N VAL A 177 -17.73 -1.22 -15.91
CA VAL A 177 -16.72 -0.89 -16.90
C VAL A 177 -15.75 -2.05 -17.02
N ASP A 178 -15.53 -2.50 -18.24
CA ASP A 178 -14.52 -3.52 -18.54
C ASP A 178 -13.14 -2.86 -18.57
N VAL A 179 -12.20 -3.39 -17.79
CA VAL A 179 -10.82 -2.89 -17.72
C VAL A 179 -10.13 -2.91 -19.09
N ASP A 180 -10.53 -3.81 -19.98
CA ASP A 180 -9.98 -3.90 -21.34
C ASP A 180 -10.38 -2.70 -22.23
N THR A 181 -11.39 -1.92 -21.82
CA THR A 181 -11.80 -0.68 -22.52
C THR A 181 -11.00 0.54 -22.10
N VAL A 182 -10.17 0.41 -21.05
CA VAL A 182 -9.39 1.51 -20.50
C VAL A 182 -8.22 1.82 -21.42
N GLN A 183 -8.06 3.09 -21.73
CA GLN A 183 -6.98 3.58 -22.60
C GLN A 183 -6.25 4.73 -21.93
N VAL A 184 -4.98 4.92 -22.30
CA VAL A 184 -4.25 6.14 -21.93
C VAL A 184 -4.90 7.31 -22.65
N ALA A 185 -5.29 8.34 -21.90
CA ALA A 185 -5.92 9.53 -22.45
C ALA A 185 -4.86 10.56 -22.87
N ALA A 186 -5.08 11.21 -24.01
CA ALA A 186 -4.25 12.34 -24.47
C ALA A 186 -4.77 13.69 -23.96
N ASP A 187 -6.03 13.72 -23.54
CA ASP A 187 -6.72 14.88 -22.99
C ASP A 187 -7.69 14.45 -21.87
N VAL A 188 -8.00 15.40 -20.99
CA VAL A 188 -9.01 15.30 -19.93
C VAL A 188 -9.88 16.53 -20.09
N ASN A 189 -11.19 16.39 -20.23
CA ASN A 189 -12.10 17.55 -20.38
C ASN A 189 -11.71 18.48 -21.56
N GLY A 190 -11.23 17.91 -22.68
CA GLY A 190 -10.76 18.66 -23.85
C GLY A 190 -9.48 19.49 -23.62
N ARG A 191 -8.83 19.37 -22.44
CA ARG A 191 -7.50 19.94 -22.17
C ARG A 191 -6.43 18.86 -22.38
N PRO A 192 -5.32 19.16 -23.08
CA PRO A 192 -4.24 18.20 -23.22
C PRO A 192 -3.67 17.79 -21.85
N VAL A 193 -3.34 16.51 -21.71
CA VAL A 193 -2.64 15.98 -20.53
C VAL A 193 -1.27 16.62 -20.44
N THR A 194 -0.90 17.09 -19.24
CA THR A 194 0.41 17.71 -19.02
C THR A 194 1.52 16.67 -18.90
N TYR A 195 2.80 17.07 -19.05
CA TYR A 195 3.93 16.13 -19.00
C TYR A 195 4.04 15.39 -17.65
N SER A 196 3.59 16.01 -16.56
CA SER A 196 3.58 15.43 -15.21
C SER A 196 2.30 14.67 -14.87
N GLU A 197 1.38 14.55 -15.82
CA GLU A 197 0.07 13.98 -15.61
C GLU A 197 -0.06 12.66 -16.36
N ILE A 198 -0.64 11.67 -15.70
CA ILE A 198 -0.95 10.37 -16.27
C ILE A 198 -2.46 10.25 -16.25
N ALA A 199 -3.07 10.16 -17.44
CA ALA A 199 -4.51 10.10 -17.58
C ALA A 199 -4.97 8.84 -18.30
N TYR A 200 -6.13 8.35 -17.88
CA TYR A 200 -6.81 7.21 -18.47
C TYR A 200 -8.26 7.57 -18.76
N THR A 201 -8.82 6.96 -19.79
CA THR A 201 -10.22 7.11 -20.17
C THR A 201 -10.86 5.75 -20.41
N TRP A 202 -12.17 5.67 -20.22
CA TRP A 202 -12.97 4.49 -20.52
C TRP A 202 -14.29 4.92 -21.17
N GLU A 203 -14.90 3.98 -21.89
CA GLU A 203 -16.22 4.11 -22.48
C GLU A 203 -17.04 2.86 -22.16
N HIS A 204 -18.29 3.05 -21.79
CA HIS A 204 -19.24 1.98 -21.56
C HIS A 204 -20.56 2.28 -22.27
N TYR A 205 -21.08 1.28 -22.98
CA TYR A 205 -22.38 1.34 -23.62
C TYR A 205 -23.23 0.20 -23.07
N ALA A 206 -24.34 0.54 -22.40
CA ALA A 206 -25.33 -0.45 -22.03
C ALA A 206 -25.94 -1.00 -23.33
N GLY A 207 -25.87 -2.31 -23.52
CA GLY A 207 -26.33 -2.97 -24.74
C GLY A 207 -27.75 -2.52 -25.14
N ALA A 208 -27.89 -2.14 -26.41
CA ALA A 208 -29.16 -1.81 -27.05
C ALA A 208 -30.16 -2.98 -27.00
#